data_AF-A0A7W8L7K7-F1
#
_entry.id   AF-A0A7W8L7K7-F1
#
_cell.length_a   1.000
_cell.length_b   1.000
_cell.length_c   1.000
_cell.angle_alpha   90.00
_cell.angle_beta   90.00
_cell.angle_gamma   90.00
#
_symmetry.space_group_name_H-M   'P 1'
#
loop_
_entity.id
_entity.type
_entity.pdbx_description
1 polymer ?
#
loop_
_entity_poly.entity_id
_entity_poly.type
_entity_poly.pdbx_seq_one_letter_code
_entity_poly.pdbx_strand_id
1 'polypeptide(L)'
;MTATTYASTTGRPAPRQRYVQCASAAGLHRVAYTEWGDPDNPRVLLCVHGLTRSGRDFDRLAANFADTYRVVCPDVVGRGLSSWLANPNLYAVPQYVADMVTLIARLDVDTVDWFGTSMGGLIGMGLAGLPDTPIRKLLLNDVGPHLEPVAVKRIGDYLGKPARFDTLQQGVDYAAQLAQGFGPLTPDEWREINTPLLREEEGAWVLRYDPRIAQPFAAVNEEAAKLGEAALWHSLASFQGPVLVVRGEQSDLLSRETVAKMVAAGRAVSSVEIAGVGHAPAFLAADQIALAREFFIGSAANGS
;
A
#
# COMPACT_ATOMS: atom_id res chain seq x y z
N MET A 1 -29.40 11.01 11.28
CA MET A 1 -28.46 9.91 10.95
C MET A 1 -27.43 9.86 12.07
N THR A 2 -27.59 8.90 12.96
CA THR A 2 -26.82 8.75 14.19
C THR A 2 -25.45 8.19 13.89
N ALA A 3 -24.41 8.95 14.21
CA ALA A 3 -23.03 8.50 14.19
C ALA A 3 -22.85 7.35 15.19
N THR A 4 -22.48 6.18 14.70
CA THR A 4 -22.05 5.07 15.55
C THR A 4 -20.67 5.40 16.10
N THR A 5 -20.63 6.00 17.28
CA THR A 5 -19.42 6.16 18.09
C THR A 5 -18.97 4.79 18.59
N TYR A 6 -17.87 4.27 18.03
CA TYR A 6 -17.12 3.20 18.67
C TYR A 6 -16.47 3.76 19.94
N ALA A 7 -16.74 3.13 21.08
CA ALA A 7 -16.15 3.48 22.36
C ALA A 7 -14.63 3.29 22.30
N SER A 8 -13.90 4.36 22.60
CA SER A 8 -12.44 4.42 22.67
C SER A 8 -11.93 3.59 23.85
N THR A 9 -11.53 2.35 23.59
CA THR A 9 -10.65 1.60 24.49
C THR A 9 -9.19 1.89 24.13
N THR A 10 -8.46 2.46 25.08
CA THR A 10 -7.08 3.01 25.02
C THR A 10 -7.00 4.46 24.55
N GLY A 11 -6.37 5.33 25.35
CA GLY A 11 -6.22 6.77 25.11
C GLY A 11 -5.31 7.15 23.93
N ARG A 12 -5.40 6.42 22.80
CA ARG A 12 -4.73 6.79 21.55
C ARG A 12 -5.63 7.76 20.78
N PRO A 13 -5.09 8.87 20.24
CA PRO A 13 -5.87 9.80 19.44
C PRO A 13 -6.54 9.08 18.27
N ALA A 14 -7.81 9.41 17.99
CA ALA A 14 -8.51 8.90 16.83
C ALA A 14 -7.79 9.31 15.53
N PRO A 15 -7.81 8.46 14.47
CA PRO A 15 -7.27 8.82 13.17
C PRO A 15 -7.92 10.08 12.60
N ARG A 16 -7.14 10.89 11.89
CA ARG A 16 -7.64 12.09 11.22
C ARG A 16 -7.67 11.87 9.72
N GLN A 17 -8.83 12.11 9.12
CA GLN A 17 -8.98 12.10 7.67
C GLN A 17 -8.71 13.48 7.09
N ARG A 18 -7.91 13.51 6.03
CA ARG A 18 -7.47 14.71 5.32
C ARG A 18 -7.47 14.47 3.81
N TYR A 19 -7.29 15.56 3.07
CA TYR A 19 -7.20 15.54 1.62
C TYR A 19 -6.14 16.51 1.14
N VAL A 20 -5.48 16.15 0.05
CA VAL A 20 -4.59 17.02 -0.71
C VAL A 20 -5.10 17.09 -2.14
N GLN A 21 -4.96 18.26 -2.77
CA GLN A 21 -5.26 18.43 -4.18
C GLN A 21 -4.00 18.12 -4.99
N CYS A 22 -4.12 17.21 -5.94
CA CYS A 22 -3.08 16.81 -6.86
C CYS A 22 -3.47 17.15 -8.29
N ALA A 23 -2.54 16.97 -9.22
CA ALA A 23 -2.73 17.28 -10.62
C ALA A 23 -2.24 16.13 -11.51
N SER A 24 -2.88 16.02 -12.66
CA SER A 24 -2.50 15.13 -13.75
C SER A 24 -2.60 15.88 -15.08
N ALA A 25 -2.18 15.24 -16.17
CA ALA A 25 -2.38 15.79 -17.51
C ALA A 25 -3.87 15.97 -17.88
N ALA A 26 -4.79 15.35 -17.14
CA ALA A 26 -6.24 15.46 -17.34
C ALA A 26 -6.94 16.45 -16.39
N GLY A 27 -6.18 17.18 -15.56
CA GLY A 27 -6.71 18.17 -14.62
C GLY A 27 -6.45 17.83 -13.16
N LEU A 28 -7.22 18.46 -12.26
CA LEU A 28 -7.08 18.34 -10.80
C LEU A 28 -7.89 17.18 -10.25
N HIS A 29 -7.37 16.55 -9.21
CA HIS A 29 -8.04 15.47 -8.46
C HIS A 29 -7.67 15.55 -6.97
N ARG A 30 -8.48 14.94 -6.10
CA ARG A 30 -8.22 14.89 -4.66
C ARG A 30 -7.68 13.52 -4.27
N VAL A 31 -6.61 13.53 -3.48
CA VAL A 31 -6.09 12.35 -2.80
C VAL A 31 -6.45 12.44 -1.32
N ALA A 32 -7.19 11.46 -0.83
CA ALA A 32 -7.50 11.28 0.58
C ALA A 32 -6.33 10.60 1.29
N TYR A 33 -6.11 10.96 2.55
CA TYR A 33 -5.21 10.23 3.43
C TYR A 33 -5.73 10.24 4.86
N THR A 34 -5.41 9.18 5.59
CA THR A 34 -5.65 9.10 7.03
C THR A 34 -4.31 9.20 7.76
N GLU A 35 -4.26 9.94 8.87
CA GLU A 35 -3.05 10.05 9.69
C GLU A 35 -3.28 9.72 11.17
N TRP A 36 -2.23 9.18 11.79
CA TRP A 36 -2.12 8.84 13.21
C TRP A 36 -0.88 9.49 13.83
N GLY A 37 -0.83 9.53 15.15
CA GLY A 37 0.25 10.18 15.91
C GLY A 37 0.07 11.70 15.98
N ASP A 38 1.13 12.39 16.36
CA ASP A 38 1.19 13.85 16.40
C ASP A 38 1.34 14.43 14.98
N PRO A 39 0.41 15.29 14.50
CA PRO A 39 0.54 15.96 13.20
C PRO A 39 1.84 16.75 13.00
N ASP A 40 2.43 17.23 14.09
CA ASP A 40 3.64 18.07 14.05
C ASP A 40 4.92 17.24 14.20
N ASN A 41 4.82 15.91 14.33
CA ASN A 41 6.00 15.04 14.39
C ASN A 41 6.69 14.99 13.01
N PRO A 42 7.96 15.44 12.90
CA PRO A 42 8.68 15.48 11.63
C PRO A 42 9.08 14.08 11.14
N ARG A 43 9.01 13.05 12.00
CA ARG A 43 9.29 11.66 11.63
C ARG A 43 8.04 11.04 11.01
N VAL A 44 7.96 11.08 9.69
CA VAL A 44 6.81 10.59 8.92
C VAL A 44 7.04 9.18 8.38
N LEU A 45 6.04 8.31 8.53
CA LEU A 45 5.96 7.00 7.88
C LEU A 45 4.79 7.01 6.90
N LEU A 46 5.06 6.89 5.59
CA LEU A 46 4.03 6.72 4.57
C LEU A 46 3.74 5.23 4.38
N CYS A 47 2.49 4.82 4.61
CA CYS A 47 2.02 3.44 4.41
C CYS A 47 1.08 3.36 3.21
N VAL A 48 1.55 2.81 2.09
CA VAL A 48 0.87 2.84 0.79
C VAL A 48 0.38 1.44 0.39
N HIS A 49 -0.91 1.36 0.07
CA HIS A 49 -1.64 0.11 -0.08
C HIS A 49 -1.50 -0.55 -1.47
N GLY A 50 -2.02 -1.78 -1.59
CA GLY A 50 -2.05 -2.56 -2.83
C GLY A 50 -3.13 -2.14 -3.85
N LEU A 51 -3.12 -2.75 -5.03
CA LEU A 51 -3.83 -2.28 -6.24
C LEU A 51 -5.31 -1.91 -6.05
N THR A 52 -6.07 -2.75 -5.34
CA THR A 52 -7.52 -2.61 -5.10
C THR A 52 -7.85 -2.40 -3.62
N ARG A 53 -6.84 -2.04 -2.83
CA ARG A 53 -6.92 -1.87 -1.37
C ARG A 53 -7.14 -0.39 -1.01
N SER A 54 -7.03 -0.05 0.27
CA SER A 54 -7.13 1.32 0.78
C SER A 54 -6.10 1.57 1.88
N GLY A 55 -5.87 2.83 2.25
CA GLY A 55 -4.97 3.20 3.34
C GLY A 55 -5.40 2.63 4.69
N ARG A 56 -6.66 2.19 4.82
CA ARG A 56 -7.21 1.57 6.04
C ARG A 56 -6.69 0.15 6.30
N ASP A 57 -6.03 -0.49 5.33
CA ASP A 57 -5.30 -1.75 5.57
C ASP A 57 -4.22 -1.59 6.68
N PHE A 58 -3.75 -0.36 6.90
CA PHE A 58 -2.69 -0.06 7.87
C PHE A 58 -3.19 0.42 9.23
N ASP A 59 -4.49 0.38 9.52
CA ASP A 59 -5.03 0.95 10.77
C ASP A 59 -4.33 0.43 12.03
N ARG A 60 -4.15 -0.90 12.15
CA ARG A 60 -3.45 -1.51 13.29
C ARG A 60 -1.97 -1.13 13.33
N LEU A 61 -1.29 -1.16 12.18
CA LEU A 61 0.12 -0.80 12.08
C LEU A 61 0.31 0.67 12.47
N ALA A 62 -0.48 1.57 11.90
CA ALA A 62 -0.41 3.00 12.17
C ALA A 62 -0.66 3.31 13.65
N ALA A 63 -1.67 2.69 14.26
CA ALA A 63 -1.92 2.83 15.69
C ALA A 63 -0.73 2.35 16.55
N ASN A 64 0.00 1.31 16.11
CA ASN A 64 1.19 0.81 16.80
C ASN A 64 2.46 1.62 16.53
N PHE A 65 2.48 2.53 15.55
CA PHE A 65 3.62 3.40 15.24
C PHE A 65 3.40 4.86 15.69
N ALA A 66 2.17 5.22 16.06
CA ALA A 66 1.75 6.57 16.44
C ALA A 66 2.47 7.17 17.65
N ASP A 67 3.17 6.35 18.43
CA ASP A 67 4.02 6.76 19.56
C ASP A 67 5.35 7.39 19.09
N THR A 68 5.79 7.04 17.88
CA THR A 68 7.12 7.39 17.36
C THR A 68 7.05 8.16 16.05
N TYR A 69 6.03 7.89 15.24
CA TYR A 69 5.84 8.45 13.91
C TYR A 69 4.53 9.24 13.81
N ARG A 70 4.53 10.25 12.94
CA ARG A 70 3.33 10.64 12.20
C ARG A 70 3.12 9.62 11.08
N VAL A 71 2.15 8.73 11.22
CA VAL A 71 1.87 7.72 10.20
C VAL A 71 0.82 8.25 9.24
N VAL A 72 1.08 8.19 7.95
CA VAL A 72 0.21 8.70 6.88
C VAL A 72 -0.11 7.58 5.90
N CYS A 73 -1.39 7.25 5.78
CA CYS A 73 -1.90 6.20 4.91
C CYS A 73 -2.79 6.82 3.83
N PRO A 74 -2.26 7.10 2.62
CA PRO A 74 -3.07 7.61 1.52
C PRO A 74 -3.96 6.53 0.92
N ASP A 75 -5.13 6.95 0.43
CA ASP A 75 -5.84 6.20 -0.60
C ASP A 75 -5.28 6.63 -1.96
N VAL A 76 -4.57 5.76 -2.68
CA VAL A 76 -4.03 6.08 -4.00
C VAL A 76 -5.20 6.44 -4.93
N VAL A 77 -5.01 7.45 -5.79
CA VAL A 77 -6.06 7.96 -6.69
C VAL A 77 -6.80 6.83 -7.42
N GLY A 78 -8.13 6.93 -7.49
CA GLY A 78 -9.02 5.86 -7.97
C GLY A 78 -9.40 4.80 -6.95
N ARG A 79 -8.93 4.88 -5.69
CA ARG A 79 -9.29 3.95 -4.61
C ARG A 79 -9.79 4.71 -3.39
N GLY A 80 -10.51 4.00 -2.53
CA GLY A 80 -10.94 4.52 -1.24
C GLY A 80 -11.72 5.82 -1.38
N LEU A 81 -11.30 6.85 -0.65
CA LEU A 81 -11.95 8.15 -0.62
C LEU A 81 -11.28 9.18 -1.54
N SER A 82 -10.30 8.75 -2.33
CA SER A 82 -9.69 9.56 -3.37
C SER A 82 -10.55 9.65 -4.62
N SER A 83 -10.41 10.76 -5.34
CA SER A 83 -11.08 10.96 -6.62
C SER A 83 -10.74 9.86 -7.62
N TRP A 84 -11.66 9.58 -8.52
CA TRP A 84 -11.38 8.83 -9.75
C TRP A 84 -10.80 9.78 -10.79
N LEU A 85 -9.92 9.28 -11.66
CA LEU A 85 -9.30 10.09 -12.70
C LEU A 85 -10.26 10.24 -13.88
N ALA A 86 -10.23 11.42 -14.52
CA ALA A 86 -10.99 11.65 -15.75
C ALA A 86 -10.48 10.76 -16.89
N ASN A 87 -9.15 10.62 -17.00
CA ASN A 87 -8.50 9.73 -17.95
C ASN A 87 -7.96 8.48 -17.23
N PRO A 88 -8.53 7.28 -17.47
CA PRO A 88 -8.09 6.05 -16.82
C PRO A 88 -6.68 5.62 -17.23
N ASN A 89 -6.15 6.06 -18.38
CA ASN A 89 -4.78 5.72 -18.80
C ASN A 89 -3.70 6.34 -17.90
N LEU A 90 -4.08 7.27 -17.02
CA LEU A 90 -3.19 7.88 -16.02
C LEU A 90 -3.12 7.05 -14.73
N TYR A 91 -3.82 5.92 -14.62
CA TYR A 91 -3.64 4.95 -13.54
C TYR A 91 -2.33 4.16 -13.69
N ALA A 92 -1.20 4.85 -13.52
CA ALA A 92 0.14 4.30 -13.67
C ALA A 92 1.10 4.84 -12.59
N VAL A 93 2.19 4.09 -12.35
CA VAL A 93 3.20 4.42 -11.31
C VAL A 93 3.69 5.88 -11.41
N PRO A 94 4.00 6.45 -12.58
CA PRO A 94 4.45 7.85 -12.66
C PRO A 94 3.44 8.86 -12.09
N GLN A 95 2.14 8.68 -12.36
CA GLN A 95 1.11 9.56 -11.79
C GLN A 95 1.00 9.37 -10.28
N TYR A 96 1.07 8.12 -9.81
CA TYR A 96 1.03 7.84 -8.37
C TYR A 96 2.23 8.45 -7.65
N VAL A 97 3.43 8.39 -8.23
CA VAL A 97 4.63 9.07 -7.68
C VAL A 97 4.42 10.57 -7.61
N ALA A 98 3.88 11.22 -8.66
CA ALA A 98 3.60 12.65 -8.65
C ALA A 98 2.61 13.05 -7.54
N ASP A 99 1.57 12.25 -7.32
CA ASP A 99 0.61 12.46 -6.23
C ASP A 99 1.28 12.33 -4.85
N MET A 100 2.21 11.37 -4.68
CA MET A 100 2.92 11.16 -3.42
C MET A 100 3.93 12.28 -3.14
N VAL A 101 4.61 12.82 -4.16
CA VAL A 101 5.45 14.03 -4.01
C VAL A 101 4.61 15.20 -3.51
N THR A 102 3.43 15.41 -4.08
CA THR A 102 2.50 16.47 -3.64
C THR A 102 2.03 16.25 -2.21
N LEU A 103 1.73 14.99 -1.84
CA LEU A 103 1.36 14.63 -0.47
C LEU A 103 2.51 14.92 0.51
N ILE A 104 3.74 14.49 0.21
CA ILE A 104 4.92 14.73 1.05
C ILE A 104 5.13 16.23 1.26
N ALA A 105 5.05 17.03 0.19
CA ALA A 105 5.13 18.49 0.29
C ALA A 105 4.01 19.08 1.18
N ARG A 106 2.78 18.53 1.11
CA ARG A 106 1.66 18.96 1.95
C ARG A 106 1.84 18.63 3.44
N LEU A 107 2.61 17.59 3.75
CA LEU A 107 2.94 17.19 5.11
C LEU A 107 3.99 18.11 5.75
N ASP A 108 4.66 18.94 4.95
CA ASP A 108 5.71 19.88 5.36
C ASP A 108 6.93 19.17 5.98
N VAL A 109 7.43 18.14 5.29
CA VAL A 109 8.61 17.37 5.70
C VAL A 109 9.57 17.15 4.54
N ASP A 110 10.87 17.16 4.85
CA ASP A 110 11.93 16.94 3.86
C ASP A 110 12.11 15.45 3.52
N THR A 111 11.83 14.57 4.49
CA THR A 111 12.08 13.13 4.34
C THR A 111 11.00 12.27 4.97
N VAL A 112 10.85 11.06 4.46
CA VAL A 112 9.88 10.07 4.93
C VAL A 112 10.51 8.67 5.01
N ASP A 113 10.01 7.85 5.91
CA ASP A 113 10.16 6.39 5.80
C ASP A 113 8.95 5.84 5.02
N TRP A 114 9.17 4.76 4.26
CA TRP A 114 8.16 4.22 3.34
C TRP A 114 7.85 2.75 3.63
N PHE A 115 6.58 2.45 3.80
CA PHE A 115 6.02 1.10 3.79
C PHE A 115 5.11 0.96 2.57
N GLY A 116 5.44 0.07 1.64
CA GLY A 116 4.65 -0.16 0.43
C GLY A 116 4.23 -1.62 0.27
N THR A 117 2.92 -1.88 0.19
CA THR A 117 2.38 -3.21 -0.16
C THR A 117 2.07 -3.28 -1.64
N SER A 118 2.62 -4.27 -2.36
CA SER A 118 2.31 -4.49 -3.78
C SER A 118 2.50 -3.22 -4.62
N MET A 119 1.43 -2.68 -5.21
CA MET A 119 1.41 -1.38 -5.90
C MET A 119 2.09 -0.26 -5.08
N GLY A 120 1.85 -0.18 -3.77
CA GLY A 120 2.49 0.80 -2.90
C GLY A 120 4.01 0.65 -2.82
N GLY A 121 4.54 -0.56 -2.96
CA GLY A 121 5.98 -0.79 -3.06
C GLY A 121 6.53 -0.38 -4.43
N LEU A 122 5.82 -0.62 -5.53
CA LEU A 122 6.21 -0.13 -6.87
C LEU A 122 6.27 1.40 -6.91
N ILE A 123 5.31 2.08 -6.28
CA ILE A 123 5.32 3.54 -6.12
C ILE A 123 6.55 3.98 -5.30
N GLY A 124 6.81 3.31 -4.17
CA GLY A 124 7.97 3.57 -3.33
C GLY A 124 9.30 3.39 -4.08
N MET A 125 9.44 2.34 -4.88
CA MET A 125 10.62 2.11 -5.73
C MET A 125 10.77 3.21 -6.79
N GLY A 126 9.68 3.58 -7.46
CA GLY A 126 9.69 4.67 -8.44
C GLY A 126 10.13 6.01 -7.85
N LEU A 127 9.66 6.33 -6.63
CA LEU A 127 10.08 7.54 -5.90
C LEU A 127 11.52 7.41 -5.36
N ALA A 128 11.92 6.24 -4.88
CA ALA A 128 13.27 5.97 -4.34
C ALA A 128 14.37 6.05 -5.42
N GLY A 129 14.03 5.76 -6.67
CA GLY A 129 14.95 5.86 -7.81
C GLY A 129 15.17 7.28 -8.35
N LEU A 130 14.41 8.27 -7.86
CA LEU A 130 14.61 9.65 -8.29
C LEU A 130 15.84 10.28 -7.62
N PRO A 131 16.58 11.16 -8.32
CA PRO A 131 17.56 12.03 -7.68
C PRO A 131 16.93 12.80 -6.52
N ASP A 132 17.68 12.98 -5.43
CA ASP A 132 17.24 13.69 -4.23
C ASP A 132 15.93 13.16 -3.62
N THR A 133 15.70 11.84 -3.75
CA THR A 133 14.51 11.19 -3.18
C THR A 133 14.34 11.51 -1.68
N PRO A 134 13.10 11.79 -1.22
CA PRO A 134 12.84 12.03 0.21
C PRO A 134 12.82 10.74 1.04
N ILE A 135 12.89 9.55 0.41
CA ILE A 135 12.78 8.28 1.13
C ILE A 135 14.09 7.96 1.86
N ARG A 136 14.02 7.72 3.19
CA ARG A 136 15.18 7.30 4.00
C ARG A 136 15.28 5.78 4.15
N LYS A 137 14.15 5.11 4.43
CA LYS A 137 14.04 3.64 4.55
C LYS A 137 12.85 3.15 3.74
N LEU A 138 13.00 1.99 3.10
CA LEU A 138 11.97 1.41 2.22
C LEU A 138 11.65 -0.03 2.62
N LEU A 139 10.43 -0.29 3.07
CA LEU A 139 9.90 -1.64 3.26
C LEU A 139 9.01 -1.99 2.06
N LEU A 140 9.38 -3.06 1.35
CA LEU A 140 8.64 -3.63 0.22
C LEU A 140 7.90 -4.88 0.71
N ASN A 141 6.59 -4.77 0.87
CA ASN A 141 5.74 -5.87 1.30
C ASN A 141 5.19 -6.63 0.08
N ASP A 142 5.79 -7.79 -0.13
CA ASP A 142 5.54 -8.78 -1.18
C ASP A 142 5.50 -8.17 -2.58
N VAL A 143 6.57 -7.46 -2.95
CA VAL A 143 6.73 -6.90 -4.28
C VAL A 143 8.20 -6.62 -4.60
N GLY A 144 8.54 -6.68 -5.88
CA GLY A 144 9.87 -6.33 -6.40
C GLY A 144 9.82 -5.80 -7.83
N PRO A 145 10.98 -5.57 -8.45
CA PRO A 145 11.07 -5.08 -9.83
C PRO A 145 10.43 -6.02 -10.85
N HIS A 146 10.55 -7.33 -10.64
CA HIS A 146 9.95 -8.37 -11.47
C HIS A 146 8.66 -8.87 -10.81
N LEU A 147 7.60 -9.01 -11.61
CA LEU A 147 6.32 -9.57 -11.19
C LEU A 147 6.08 -10.88 -11.95
N GLU A 148 5.80 -11.95 -11.21
CA GLU A 148 5.57 -13.26 -11.81
C GLU A 148 4.30 -13.25 -12.71
N PRO A 149 4.37 -13.76 -13.95
CA PRO A 149 3.25 -13.71 -14.90
C PRO A 149 1.96 -14.37 -14.40
N VAL A 150 2.08 -15.40 -13.55
CA VAL A 150 0.93 -16.09 -12.96
C VAL A 150 0.09 -15.17 -12.08
N ALA A 151 0.72 -14.34 -11.24
CA ALA A 151 0.02 -13.37 -10.41
C ALA A 151 -0.57 -12.24 -11.26
N VAL A 152 0.16 -11.75 -12.27
CA VAL A 152 -0.35 -10.71 -13.19
C VAL A 152 -1.61 -11.19 -13.88
N LYS A 153 -1.62 -12.42 -14.41
CA LYS A 153 -2.81 -13.02 -15.01
C LYS A 153 -3.95 -13.15 -14.00
N ARG A 154 -3.69 -13.70 -12.81
CA ARG A 154 -4.72 -13.85 -11.75
C ARG A 154 -5.35 -12.51 -11.37
N ILE A 155 -4.56 -11.44 -11.27
CA ILE A 155 -5.05 -10.09 -11.00
C ILE A 155 -5.93 -9.60 -12.16
N GLY A 156 -5.48 -9.77 -13.40
CA GLY A 156 -6.26 -9.42 -14.60
C GLY A 156 -7.58 -10.18 -14.70
N ASP A 157 -7.66 -11.41 -14.18
CA ASP A 157 -8.87 -12.22 -14.20
C ASP A 157 -9.98 -11.68 -13.30
N TYR A 158 -9.72 -10.77 -12.34
CA TYR A 158 -10.78 -10.18 -11.50
C TYR A 158 -10.87 -8.64 -11.55
N LEU A 159 -9.78 -7.96 -11.90
CA LEU A 159 -9.71 -6.50 -11.84
C LEU A 159 -10.74 -5.84 -12.76
N GLY A 160 -11.47 -4.85 -12.23
CA GLY A 160 -12.47 -4.09 -12.97
C GLY A 160 -13.77 -4.84 -13.28
N LYS A 161 -13.90 -6.11 -12.86
CA LYS A 161 -15.17 -6.83 -12.96
C LYS A 161 -16.20 -6.17 -12.03
N PRO A 162 -17.38 -5.80 -12.54
CA PRO A 162 -18.41 -5.20 -11.71
C PRO A 162 -18.87 -6.23 -10.66
N ALA A 163 -18.94 -5.79 -9.41
CA ALA A 163 -19.46 -6.58 -8.31
C ALA A 163 -20.44 -5.72 -7.51
N ARG A 164 -21.66 -6.24 -7.35
CA ARG A 164 -22.73 -5.64 -6.54
C ARG A 164 -23.21 -6.70 -5.57
N PHE A 165 -23.42 -6.30 -4.31
CA PHE A 165 -23.79 -7.20 -3.22
C PHE A 165 -25.01 -6.65 -2.49
N ASP A 166 -25.91 -7.52 -2.06
CA ASP A 166 -27.12 -7.11 -1.32
C ASP A 166 -26.77 -6.69 0.11
N THR A 167 -25.68 -7.23 0.67
CA THR A 167 -25.24 -6.95 2.04
C THR A 167 -23.77 -6.60 2.11
N LEU A 168 -23.39 -5.84 3.14
CA LEU A 168 -21.99 -5.56 3.44
C LEU A 168 -21.17 -6.84 3.60
N GLN A 169 -21.73 -7.84 4.29
CA GLN A 169 -21.02 -9.10 4.57
C GLN A 169 -20.68 -9.86 3.29
N GLN A 170 -21.59 -9.92 2.30
CA GLN A 170 -21.28 -10.51 0.99
C GLN A 170 -20.11 -9.81 0.29
N GLY A 171 -20.04 -8.47 0.38
CA GLY A 171 -18.91 -7.71 -0.15
C GLY A 171 -17.60 -7.98 0.61
N VAL A 172 -17.67 -8.11 1.94
CA VAL A 172 -16.51 -8.48 2.78
C VAL A 172 -15.99 -9.86 2.41
N ASP A 173 -16.89 -10.84 2.25
CA ASP A 173 -16.54 -12.21 1.90
C ASP A 173 -15.92 -12.27 0.50
N TYR A 174 -16.47 -11.52 -0.46
CA TYR A 174 -15.90 -11.41 -1.80
C TYR A 174 -14.49 -10.81 -1.77
N ALA A 175 -14.29 -9.70 -1.04
CA ALA A 175 -12.97 -9.09 -0.90
C ALA A 175 -11.97 -10.01 -0.19
N ALA A 176 -12.41 -10.80 0.79
CA ALA A 176 -11.59 -11.82 1.44
C ALA A 176 -11.18 -12.93 0.47
N GLN A 177 -12.08 -13.37 -0.43
CA GLN A 177 -11.75 -14.34 -1.49
C GLN A 177 -10.64 -13.84 -2.41
N LEU A 178 -10.65 -12.56 -2.78
CA LEU A 178 -9.60 -11.97 -3.61
C LEU A 178 -8.26 -11.85 -2.89
N ALA A 179 -8.29 -11.78 -1.56
CA ALA A 179 -7.13 -11.56 -0.69
C ALA A 179 -6.70 -12.81 0.08
N GLN A 180 -7.16 -14.02 -0.27
CA GLN A 180 -6.87 -15.26 0.46
C GLN A 180 -5.37 -15.51 0.74
N GLY A 181 -4.48 -14.95 -0.08
CA GLY A 181 -3.04 -14.97 0.14
C GLY A 181 -2.55 -14.17 1.34
N PHE A 182 -3.37 -13.37 2.02
CA PHE A 182 -2.92 -12.50 3.12
C PHE A 182 -2.58 -13.25 4.41
N GLY A 183 -2.88 -14.56 4.44
CA GLY A 183 -2.67 -15.44 5.58
C GLY A 183 -3.97 -15.78 6.31
N PRO A 184 -3.88 -16.52 7.42
CA PRO A 184 -5.03 -17.02 8.17
C PRO A 184 -5.64 -15.91 9.04
N LEU A 185 -6.30 -14.93 8.43
CA LEU A 185 -6.98 -13.87 9.18
C LEU A 185 -8.29 -14.36 9.79
N THR A 186 -8.61 -13.85 10.98
CA THR A 186 -9.89 -14.09 11.64
C THR A 186 -11.04 -13.42 10.90
N PRO A 187 -12.31 -13.85 11.10
CA PRO A 187 -13.46 -13.18 10.51
C PRO A 187 -13.56 -11.68 10.83
N ASP A 188 -13.13 -11.27 12.01
CA ASP A 188 -13.15 -9.86 12.42
C ASP A 188 -12.03 -9.06 11.74
N GLU A 189 -10.85 -9.64 11.56
CA GLU A 189 -9.77 -9.03 10.78
C GLU A 189 -10.14 -8.88 9.31
N TRP A 190 -10.80 -9.88 8.72
CA TRP A 190 -11.35 -9.76 7.37
C TRP A 190 -12.36 -8.62 7.27
N ARG A 191 -13.27 -8.52 8.24
CA ARG A 191 -14.25 -7.43 8.28
C ARG A 191 -13.56 -6.08 8.44
N GLU A 192 -12.54 -5.99 9.28
CA GLU A 192 -11.75 -4.78 9.55
C GLU A 192 -11.12 -4.23 8.26
N ILE A 193 -10.37 -5.05 7.52
CA ILE A 193 -9.64 -4.57 6.34
C ILE A 193 -10.52 -4.47 5.07
N ASN A 194 -11.64 -5.19 5.00
CA ASN A 194 -12.48 -5.20 3.79
C ASN A 194 -13.68 -4.26 3.85
N THR A 195 -14.20 -3.92 5.03
CA THR A 195 -15.31 -2.95 5.14
C THR A 195 -14.98 -1.59 4.50
N PRO A 196 -13.77 -1.01 4.70
CA PRO A 196 -13.40 0.27 4.06
C PRO A 196 -13.39 0.22 2.53
N LEU A 197 -13.23 -0.97 1.94
CA LEU A 197 -13.24 -1.18 0.49
C LEU A 197 -14.64 -1.18 -0.11
N LEU A 198 -15.67 -1.02 0.69
CA LEU A 198 -17.05 -1.11 0.26
C LEU A 198 -17.76 0.22 0.47
N ARG A 199 -18.75 0.47 -0.39
CA ARG A 199 -19.66 1.60 -0.28
C ARG A 199 -21.05 1.20 -0.73
N GLU A 200 -22.05 1.83 -0.12
CA GLU A 200 -23.41 1.70 -0.57
C GLU A 200 -23.65 2.59 -1.80
N GLU A 201 -24.34 2.05 -2.80
CA GLU A 201 -24.76 2.72 -4.02
C GLU A 201 -26.09 2.11 -4.49
N GLU A 202 -27.15 2.94 -4.52
CA GLU A 202 -28.47 2.55 -5.03
C GLU A 202 -29.02 1.26 -4.36
N GLY A 203 -28.87 1.15 -3.03
CA GLY A 203 -29.36 0.01 -2.25
C GLY A 203 -28.53 -1.28 -2.37
N ALA A 204 -27.36 -1.22 -3.02
CA ALA A 204 -26.40 -2.32 -3.06
C ALA A 204 -25.03 -1.87 -2.54
N TRP A 205 -24.22 -2.83 -2.12
CA TRP A 205 -22.82 -2.62 -1.80
C TRP A 205 -21.95 -2.86 -3.02
N VAL A 206 -21.01 -1.96 -3.27
CA VAL A 206 -20.05 -2.03 -4.38
C VAL A 206 -18.63 -1.78 -3.87
N LEU A 207 -17.65 -2.22 -4.65
CA LEU A 207 -16.24 -1.95 -4.36
C LEU A 207 -15.93 -0.45 -4.51
N ARG A 208 -15.11 0.06 -3.61
CA ARG A 208 -14.69 1.46 -3.51
C ARG A 208 -13.36 1.68 -4.26
N TYR A 209 -13.35 1.32 -5.53
CA TYR A 209 -12.30 1.70 -6.47
C TYR A 209 -12.87 1.90 -7.87
N ASP A 210 -12.15 2.61 -8.73
CA ASP A 210 -12.54 2.82 -10.12
C ASP A 210 -12.31 1.54 -10.95
N PRO A 211 -13.35 0.87 -11.46
CA PRO A 211 -13.18 -0.33 -12.27
C PRO A 211 -12.37 -0.07 -13.55
N ARG A 212 -12.27 1.18 -14.01
CA ARG A 212 -11.48 1.57 -15.19
C ARG A 212 -9.97 1.46 -14.97
N ILE A 213 -9.50 1.22 -13.74
CA ILE A 213 -8.10 0.82 -13.46
C ILE A 213 -7.70 -0.43 -14.26
N ALA A 214 -8.66 -1.30 -14.60
CA ALA A 214 -8.41 -2.48 -15.43
C ALA A 214 -7.97 -2.15 -16.87
N GLN A 215 -8.33 -0.97 -17.39
CA GLN A 215 -8.05 -0.59 -18.78
C GLN A 215 -6.55 -0.47 -19.06
N PRO A 216 -5.78 0.40 -18.37
CA PRO A 216 -4.34 0.46 -18.57
C PRO A 216 -3.63 -0.83 -18.13
N PHE A 217 -4.16 -1.53 -17.11
CA PHE A 217 -3.59 -2.81 -16.68
C PHE A 217 -3.62 -3.86 -17.80
N ALA A 218 -4.76 -4.00 -18.49
CA ALA A 218 -4.89 -4.93 -19.61
C ALA A 218 -4.17 -4.46 -20.89
N ALA A 219 -3.89 -3.16 -21.01
CA ALA A 219 -3.23 -2.58 -22.18
C ALA A 219 -1.69 -2.63 -22.12
N VAL A 220 -1.10 -3.08 -21.00
CA VAL A 220 0.36 -3.23 -20.89
C VAL A 220 0.84 -4.30 -21.85
N ASN A 221 1.65 -3.90 -22.83
CA ASN A 221 2.32 -4.82 -23.73
C ASN A 221 3.67 -5.30 -23.13
N GLU A 222 4.26 -6.33 -23.74
CA GLU A 222 5.50 -6.95 -23.24
C GLU A 222 6.69 -5.97 -23.21
N GLU A 223 6.78 -5.07 -24.18
CA GLU A 223 7.85 -4.06 -24.25
C GLU A 223 7.77 -3.07 -23.09
N ALA A 224 6.57 -2.53 -22.83
CA ALA A 224 6.32 -1.61 -21.73
C ALA A 224 6.54 -2.31 -20.37
N ALA A 225 6.15 -3.58 -20.24
CA ALA A 225 6.40 -4.37 -19.03
C ALA A 225 7.92 -4.53 -18.78
N LYS A 226 8.69 -4.91 -19.81
CA LYS A 226 10.16 -5.06 -19.69
C LYS A 226 10.85 -3.73 -19.38
N LEU A 227 10.41 -2.64 -20.00
CA LEU A 227 10.96 -1.30 -19.71
C LEU A 227 10.66 -0.88 -18.27
N GLY A 228 9.43 -1.10 -17.80
CA GLY A 228 9.03 -0.81 -16.43
C GLY A 228 9.83 -1.62 -15.41
N GLU A 229 10.00 -2.92 -15.65
CA GLU A 229 10.83 -3.79 -14.83
C GLU A 229 12.30 -3.31 -14.79
N ALA A 230 12.89 -3.00 -15.94
CA ALA A 230 14.27 -2.49 -16.01
C ALA A 230 14.45 -1.18 -15.23
N ALA A 231 13.47 -0.26 -15.32
CA ALA A 231 13.48 0.98 -14.56
C ALA A 231 13.39 0.74 -13.03
N LEU A 232 12.60 -0.25 -12.61
CA LEU A 232 12.48 -0.63 -11.19
C LEU A 232 13.77 -1.30 -10.67
N TRP A 233 14.43 -2.14 -11.48
CA TRP A 233 15.75 -2.69 -11.15
C TRP A 233 16.79 -1.57 -10.99
N HIS A 234 16.80 -0.61 -11.90
CA HIS A 234 17.68 0.56 -11.80
C HIS A 234 17.39 1.37 -10.52
N SER A 235 16.11 1.63 -10.23
CA SER A 235 15.69 2.35 -9.03
C SER A 235 16.19 1.68 -7.76
N LEU A 236 16.00 0.36 -7.63
CA LEU A 236 16.48 -0.43 -6.49
C LEU A 236 18.01 -0.36 -6.33
N ALA A 237 18.75 -0.51 -7.43
CA ALA A 237 20.22 -0.47 -7.41
C ALA A 237 20.77 0.93 -7.07
N SER A 238 20.05 1.98 -7.47
CA SER A 238 20.44 3.38 -7.23
C SER A 238 20.12 3.88 -5.82
N PHE A 239 19.13 3.28 -5.15
CA PHE A 239 18.70 3.72 -3.83
C PHE A 239 19.79 3.48 -2.77
N GLN A 240 20.08 4.53 -1.98
CA GLN A 240 21.14 4.52 -0.99
C GLN A 240 20.68 4.05 0.40
N GLY A 241 19.40 4.18 0.69
CA GLY A 241 18.83 3.86 1.99
C GLY A 241 18.65 2.35 2.21
N PRO A 242 18.41 1.92 3.47
CA PRO A 242 18.06 0.53 3.76
C PRO A 242 16.76 0.12 3.10
N VAL A 243 16.73 -1.09 2.54
CA VAL A 243 15.53 -1.73 2.00
C VAL A 243 15.29 -3.04 2.73
N LEU A 244 14.08 -3.26 3.21
CA LEU A 244 13.62 -4.57 3.67
C LEU A 244 12.58 -5.12 2.70
N VAL A 245 12.90 -6.28 2.11
CA VAL A 245 11.95 -7.03 1.29
C VAL A 245 11.27 -8.08 2.15
N VAL A 246 9.97 -7.93 2.37
CA VAL A 246 9.16 -8.90 3.10
C VAL A 246 8.43 -9.76 2.07
N ARG A 247 8.69 -11.07 2.08
CA ARG A 247 8.05 -12.02 1.18
C ARG A 247 7.09 -12.93 1.94
N GLY A 248 5.90 -13.18 1.40
CA GLY A 248 5.07 -14.31 1.83
C GLY A 248 5.66 -15.62 1.30
N GLU A 249 5.86 -16.63 2.15
CA GLU A 249 6.40 -17.95 1.76
C GLU A 249 5.71 -18.53 0.52
N GLN A 250 4.39 -18.37 0.42
CA GLN A 250 3.50 -18.87 -0.62
C GLN A 250 3.21 -17.83 -1.71
N SER A 251 3.96 -16.72 -1.77
CA SER A 251 3.74 -15.66 -2.76
C SER A 251 3.88 -16.20 -4.18
N ASP A 252 2.84 -15.95 -4.98
CA ASP A 252 2.80 -16.20 -6.41
C ASP A 252 3.21 -14.97 -7.25
N LEU A 253 3.46 -13.83 -6.61
CA LEU A 253 3.79 -12.56 -7.24
C LEU A 253 5.28 -12.23 -7.15
N LEU A 254 5.91 -12.51 -6.01
CA LEU A 254 7.32 -12.29 -5.76
C LEU A 254 8.03 -13.62 -5.49
N SER A 255 8.84 -14.08 -6.45
CA SER A 255 9.60 -15.33 -6.30
C SER A 255 10.82 -15.18 -5.39
N ARG A 256 11.25 -16.28 -4.76
CA ARG A 256 12.52 -16.34 -4.00
C ARG A 256 13.72 -15.98 -4.89
N GLU A 257 13.68 -16.36 -6.16
CA GLU A 257 14.72 -16.01 -7.13
C GLU A 257 14.79 -14.50 -7.35
N THR A 258 13.64 -13.83 -7.52
CA THR A 258 13.58 -12.38 -7.62
C THR A 258 14.10 -11.70 -6.36
N VAL A 259 13.72 -12.18 -5.17
CA VAL A 259 14.26 -11.65 -3.89
C VAL A 259 15.78 -11.81 -3.81
N ALA A 260 16.33 -12.95 -4.21
CA ALA A 260 17.78 -13.15 -4.22
C ALA A 260 18.49 -12.16 -5.16
N LYS A 261 17.91 -11.90 -6.35
CA LYS A 261 18.41 -10.86 -7.27
C LYS A 261 18.30 -9.46 -6.68
N MET A 262 17.22 -9.14 -5.97
CA MET A 262 17.06 -7.84 -5.28
C MET A 262 18.14 -7.62 -4.23
N VAL A 263 18.41 -8.63 -3.38
CA VAL A 263 19.46 -8.58 -2.37
C VAL A 263 20.85 -8.40 -3.00
N ALA A 264 21.11 -9.09 -4.11
CA ALA A 264 22.39 -8.99 -4.82
C ALA A 264 22.57 -7.65 -5.56
N ALA A 265 21.49 -7.05 -6.06
CA ALA A 265 21.55 -5.84 -6.89
C ALA A 265 21.57 -4.53 -6.08
N GLY A 266 20.91 -4.49 -4.92
CA GLY A 266 20.80 -3.27 -4.12
C GLY A 266 21.93 -3.11 -3.11
N ARG A 267 22.15 -1.86 -2.66
CA ARG A 267 23.28 -1.50 -1.79
C ARG A 267 23.11 -1.90 -0.33
N ALA A 268 21.88 -1.86 0.17
CA ALA A 268 21.53 -2.13 1.57
C ALA A 268 20.18 -2.85 1.64
N VAL A 269 20.05 -3.94 0.88
CA VAL A 269 18.81 -4.73 0.79
C VAL A 269 18.93 -5.97 1.66
N SER A 270 18.01 -6.13 2.61
CA SER A 270 17.80 -7.38 3.33
C SER A 270 16.43 -7.95 2.99
N SER A 271 16.21 -9.23 3.31
CA SER A 271 14.93 -9.88 3.11
C SER A 271 14.55 -10.76 4.29
N VAL A 272 13.23 -10.94 4.44
CA VAL A 272 12.62 -11.82 5.43
C VAL A 272 11.40 -12.47 4.81
N GLU A 273 11.12 -13.69 5.24
CA GLU A 273 9.99 -14.46 4.73
C GLU A 273 9.01 -14.80 5.85
N ILE A 274 7.71 -14.68 5.57
CA ILE A 274 6.63 -14.98 6.49
C ILE A 274 5.97 -16.31 6.07
N ALA A 275 6.06 -17.31 6.94
CA ALA A 275 5.52 -18.64 6.71
C ALA A 275 3.98 -18.65 6.58
N GLY A 276 3.44 -19.51 5.72
CA GLY A 276 1.99 -19.70 5.58
C GLY A 276 1.22 -18.52 4.96
N VAL A 277 1.93 -17.55 4.39
CA VAL A 277 1.37 -16.32 3.80
C VAL A 277 1.78 -16.23 2.34
N GLY A 278 0.86 -15.81 1.47
CA GLY A 278 1.09 -15.52 0.05
C GLY A 278 1.15 -14.01 -0.23
N HIS A 279 0.66 -13.60 -1.41
CA HIS A 279 0.57 -12.17 -1.77
C HIS A 279 -0.67 -11.53 -1.16
N ALA A 280 -0.56 -10.67 -0.13
CA ALA A 280 0.64 -10.22 0.57
C ALA A 280 0.43 -10.28 2.10
N PRO A 281 1.48 -10.39 2.93
CA PRO A 281 1.35 -10.26 4.38
C PRO A 281 0.50 -9.06 4.81
N ALA A 282 -0.48 -9.31 5.68
CA ALA A 282 -1.48 -8.32 6.06
C ALA A 282 -0.98 -7.26 7.06
N PHE A 283 0.08 -7.56 7.82
CA PHE A 283 0.61 -6.71 8.89
C PHE A 283 -0.42 -6.35 9.99
N LEU A 284 -1.33 -7.28 10.28
CA LEU A 284 -2.29 -7.19 11.39
C LEU A 284 -1.79 -7.91 12.66
N ALA A 285 -1.00 -8.98 12.49
CA ALA A 285 -0.47 -9.77 13.58
C ALA A 285 0.70 -9.06 14.27
N ALA A 286 0.83 -9.28 15.59
CA ALA A 286 1.78 -8.56 16.42
C ALA A 286 3.25 -8.80 16.03
N ASP A 287 3.58 -10.01 15.58
CA ASP A 287 4.90 -10.39 15.09
C ASP A 287 5.27 -9.69 13.77
N GLN A 288 4.33 -9.59 12.83
CA GLN A 288 4.53 -8.83 11.59
C GLN A 288 4.71 -7.34 11.87
N ILE A 289 3.90 -6.77 12.76
CA ILE A 289 4.03 -5.36 13.18
C ILE A 289 5.38 -5.14 13.90
N ALA A 290 5.81 -6.07 14.76
CA ALA A 290 7.10 -5.99 15.44
C ALA A 290 8.28 -6.01 14.46
N LEU A 291 8.20 -6.87 13.43
CA LEU A 291 9.18 -6.92 12.33
C LEU A 291 9.30 -5.57 11.60
N ALA A 292 8.17 -4.94 11.27
CA ALA A 292 8.21 -3.59 10.69
C ALA A 292 8.80 -2.56 11.67
N ARG A 293 8.43 -2.62 12.96
CA ARG A 293 8.96 -1.69 13.99
C ARG A 293 10.47 -1.84 14.12
N GLU A 294 10.98 -3.07 14.13
CA GLU A 294 12.43 -3.32 14.20
C GLU A 294 13.17 -2.70 13.03
N PHE A 295 12.66 -2.83 11.80
CA PHE A 295 13.29 -2.21 10.63
C PHE A 295 13.31 -0.66 10.69
N PHE A 296 12.17 -0.06 11.04
CA PHE A 296 12.03 1.40 11.02
C PHE A 296 12.63 2.08 12.24
N ILE A 297 12.44 1.52 13.44
CA ILE A 297 12.81 2.12 14.73
C ILE A 297 14.11 1.52 15.28
N GLY A 298 14.42 0.26 14.96
CA GLY A 298 15.44 -0.53 15.64
C GLY A 298 14.83 -1.33 16.80
N SER A 299 15.53 -2.36 17.26
CA SER A 299 15.16 -3.06 18.49
C SER A 299 15.26 -2.06 19.66
N ALA A 300 14.22 -1.98 20.51
CA ALA A 300 14.35 -1.23 21.75
C ALA A 300 15.55 -1.83 22.49
N ALA A 301 16.58 -1.01 22.78
CA ALA A 301 17.63 -1.45 23.69
C ALA A 301 16.91 -1.94 24.95
N ASN A 302 17.00 -3.23 25.25
CA ASN A 302 16.46 -3.78 26.49
C ASN A 302 17.06 -2.93 27.61
N GLY A 303 16.23 -2.07 28.21
CA GLY A 303 16.64 -1.22 29.31
C GLY A 303 17.19 -2.11 30.40
N SER A 304 18.49 -1.95 30.67
CA SER A 304 19.16 -2.43 31.87
C SER A 304 18.60 -1.77 33.11
#